data_AF-A0A1Y2JQ68-F1
#
_entry.id   AF-A0A1Y2JQ68-F1
#
_cell.length_a   1.000
_cell.length_b   1.000
_cell.length_c   1.000
_cell.angle_alpha   90.00
_cell.angle_beta   90.00
_cell.angle_gamma   90.00
#
_symmetry.space_group_name_H-M   'P 1'
#
loop_
_entity.id
_entity.type
_entity.pdbx_description
1 polymer ?
#
loop_
_entity_poly.entity_id
_entity_poly.type
_entity_poly.pdbx_seq_one_letter_code
_entity_poly.pdbx_strand_id
1 'polypeptide(L)' 'MEELMAQLDKFRAEAEYCGRLARTAPDRQTRALFERLAERLRDMIQEIETTIAARTKLSGRWE' A
#
# COMPACT_ATOMS: atom_id res chain seq x y z
N MET A 1 1.09 12.00 -12.40
CA MET A 1 0.09 10.97 -12.04
C MET A 1 0.71 9.58 -12.12
N GLU A 2 1.39 9.29 -13.23
CA GLU A 2 2.09 8.03 -13.51
C GLU A 2 3.09 7.60 -12.42
N GLU A 3 3.93 8.52 -11.93
CA GLU A 3 4.88 8.22 -10.84
C GLU A 3 4.18 7.79 -9.54
N LEU A 4 3.06 8.45 -9.21
CA LEU A 4 2.28 8.14 -8.00
C LEU A 4 1.61 6.76 -8.11
N MET A 5 1.16 6.40 -9.31
CA MET A 5 0.61 5.07 -9.61
C MET A 5 1.70 3.99 -9.56
N ALA A 6 2.89 4.27 -10.11
CA ALA A 6 4.02 3.35 -10.04
C ALA A 6 4.48 3.11 -8.58
N GLN A 7 4.46 4.14 -7.74
CA GLN A 7 4.71 3.99 -6.30
C GLN A 7 3.61 3.18 -5.61
N LEU A 8 2.34 3.41 -5.96
CA LEU A 8 1.20 2.65 -5.44
C LEU A 8 1.35 1.15 -5.71
N ASP A 9 1.72 0.76 -6.93
CA ASP A 9 1.91 -0.65 -7.29
C ASP A 9 3.10 -1.27 -6.56
N LYS A 10 4.18 -0.51 -6.32
CA LYS A 10 5.29 -0.96 -5.47
C LYS A 10 4.84 -1.23 -4.04
N PHE A 11 4.11 -0.30 -3.43
CA PHE A 11 3.62 -0.49 -2.06
C PHE A 11 2.67 -1.68 -1.95
N ARG A 12 1.81 -1.91 -2.95
CA ARG A 12 0.95 -3.10 -3.02
C ARG A 12 1.77 -4.39 -3.04
N ALA A 13 2.78 -4.46 -3.92
CA ALA A 13 3.66 -5.61 -4.01
C ALA A 13 4.42 -5.87 -2.69
N GLU A 14 4.89 -4.81 -2.02
CA GLU A 14 5.57 -4.89 -0.73
C GLU A 14 4.63 -5.33 0.40
N ALA A 15 3.39 -4.83 0.43
CA ALA A 15 2.38 -5.22 1.42
C ALA A 15 2.03 -6.72 1.30
N GLU A 16 1.87 -7.20 0.06
CA GLU A 16 1.67 -8.61 -0.21
C GLU A 16 2.87 -9.46 0.18
N TYR A 17 4.08 -8.98 -0.12
CA TYR A 17 5.31 -9.67 0.25
C TYR A 17 5.46 -9.80 1.77
N CYS A 18 5.22 -8.72 2.52
CA CYS A 18 5.18 -8.75 3.98
C CYS A 18 4.12 -9.74 4.48
N GLY A 19 2.93 -9.75 3.87
CA GLY A 19 1.88 -10.74 4.19
C GLY A 19 2.31 -12.19 3.92
N ARG A 20 3.08 -12.46 2.87
CA ARG A 20 3.67 -13.79 2.61
C ARG A 20 4.70 -14.15 3.67
N LEU A 21 5.61 -13.23 4.00
CA LEU A 21 6.64 -13.46 5.02
C LEU A 21 6.03 -13.73 6.40
N ALA A 22 4.97 -13.02 6.78
CA ALA A 22 4.23 -13.30 8.01
C ALA A 22 3.70 -14.74 8.06
N ARG A 23 3.13 -15.24 6.95
CA ARG A 23 2.60 -16.60 6.85
C ARG A 23 3.68 -17.67 6.93
N THR A 24 4.86 -17.39 6.39
CA THR A 24 5.99 -18.34 6.40
C THR A 24 6.94 -18.16 7.58
N ALA A 25 6.74 -17.14 8.42
CA ALA A 25 7.61 -16.85 9.55
C ALA A 25 7.57 -18.00 10.59
N PRO A 26 8.76 -18.48 11.04
CA PRO A 26 8.86 -19.63 11.94
C PRO A 26 8.47 -19.29 13.37
N ASP A 27 8.70 -18.05 13.81
CA ASP A 27 8.40 -17.59 15.16
C ASP A 27 7.32 -16.50 15.18
N ARG A 28 6.67 -16.36 16.34
CA ARG A 28 5.54 -15.42 16.52
C ARG A 28 5.97 -13.95 16.45
N GLN A 29 7.20 -13.62 16.84
CA GLN A 29 7.67 -12.23 16.87
C GLN A 29 7.92 -11.72 15.45
N THR A 30 8.59 -12.52 14.62
CA THR A 30 8.83 -12.25 13.21
C THR A 30 7.51 -12.17 12.45
N ARG A 31 6.57 -13.08 12.72
CA ARG A 31 5.20 -13.02 12.15
C ARG A 31 4.52 -11.69 12.47
N ALA A 32 4.46 -11.32 13.76
CA ALA A 32 3.82 -10.09 14.20
C ALA A 32 4.51 -8.82 13.68
N LEU A 33 5.82 -8.88 13.42
CA LEU A 33 6.52 -7.79 12.74
C LEU A 33 6.04 -7.63 11.31
N PHE A 34 6.04 -8.70 10.51
CA PHE A 34 5.62 -8.64 9.12
C PHE A 34 4.12 -8.34 8.95
N GLU A 35 3.27 -8.79 9.86
CA GLU A 35 1.85 -8.40 9.90
C GLU A 35 1.69 -6.89 10.07
N ARG A 36 2.38 -6.29 11.06
CA ARG A 36 2.34 -4.84 11.30
C ARG A 36 2.93 -4.04 10.13
N LEU A 37 3.97 -4.55 9.47
CA LEU A 37 4.53 -3.91 8.27
C LEU A 37 3.55 -3.96 7.11
N ALA A 38 2.89 -5.10 6.87
CA ALA A 38 1.87 -5.23 5.84
C ALA A 38 0.68 -4.29 6.10
N GLU A 39 0.28 -4.13 7.36
CA GLU A 39 -0.79 -3.21 7.76
C GLU A 39 -0.43 -1.76 7.49
N ARG A 40 0.75 -1.30 7.93
CA ARG A 40 1.22 0.07 7.65
C ARG A 40 1.31 0.39 6.16
N LEU A 41 1.76 -0.58 5.36
CA LEU A 41 1.81 -0.42 3.91
C LEU A 41 0.41 -0.27 3.31
N ARG A 42 -0.60 -0.98 3.83
CA ARG A 42 -2.01 -0.80 3.42
C ARG A 42 -2.55 0.58 3.77
N ASP A 43 -2.20 1.10 4.94
CA ASP A 43 -2.61 2.47 5.32
C ASP A 43 -2.03 3.49 4.34
N MET A 44 -0.73 3.37 4.01
CA MET A 44 -0.09 4.25 3.02
C MET A 44 -0.72 4.11 1.61
N ILE A 45 -1.05 2.89 1.19
CA ILE A 45 -1.76 2.62 -0.07
C ILE A 45 -3.10 3.37 -0.08
N GLN A 46 -3.87 3.30 1.00
CA GLN A 46 -5.17 3.95 1.12
C GLN A 46 -5.07 5.48 1.03
N GLU A 47 -4.04 6.08 1.64
CA GLU A 47 -3.77 7.51 1.57
C GLU A 47 -3.42 7.96 0.13
N ILE A 48 -2.59 7.17 -0.56
CA ILE A 48 -2.21 7.43 -1.96
C ILE A 48 -3.44 7.30 -2.86
N GLU A 49 -4.25 6.25 -2.72
CA GLU A 49 -5.48 6.07 -3.50
C GLU A 49 -6.46 7.22 -3.30
N THR A 50 -6.62 7.69 -2.05
CA THR A 50 -7.46 8.84 -1.72
C THR A 50 -6.94 10.11 -2.40
N THR A 51 -5.62 10.31 -2.39
CA THR A 51 -4.97 11.45 -3.05
C THR A 51 -5.15 11.42 -4.57
N ILE A 52 -4.99 10.24 -5.19
CA ILE A 52 -5.24 10.05 -6.62
C ILE A 52 -6.70 10.37 -6.94
N ALA A 53 -7.65 9.78 -6.20
CA ALA A 53 -9.07 10.00 -6.42
C ALA A 53 -9.48 11.48 -6.28
N ALA A 54 -8.92 12.19 -5.31
CA ALA A 54 -9.15 13.62 -5.13
C ALA A 54 -8.64 14.44 -6.32
N ARG A 55 -7.43 14.13 -6.82
CA ARG A 55 -6.81 14.82 -7.97
C ARG A 55 -7.56 14.52 -9.28
N THR A 56 -7.99 13.29 -9.50
CA THR A 56 -8.79 12.92 -10.68
C THR A 56 -10.14 13.63 -10.68
N LYS A 57 -10.82 13.74 -9.53
CA LYS A 57 -12.09 14.48 -9.39
C LYS A 57 -11.95 15.99 -9.61
N LEU A 58 -10.78 16.57 -9.32
CA LEU A 58 -10.50 17.98 -9.57
C LEU A 58 -10.21 18.25 -11.05
N SER A 59 -9.58 17.31 -11.74
CA SER A 59 -9.31 17.40 -13.18
C SER A 59 -10.60 17.40 -14.01
N GLY A 60 -11.57 16.55 -13.68
CA GLY A 60 -12.85 16.46 -14.40
C GLY A 60 -13.90 17.52 -14.02
N ARG A 61 -13.55 18.53 -13.21
CA ARG A 61 -14.48 19.62 -12.81
C ARG A 61 -14.40 20.85 -13.71
N TRP A 62 -13.44 20.88 -14.65
CA TRP A 62 -13.19 22.01 -15.54
C TRP A 62 -13.35 21.67 -17.03
N GLU A 63 -13.92 20.49 -17.35
CA GLU A 63 -14.31 20.09 -18.72
C GLU A 63 -15.81 20.28 -18.96
#